data_AF-A0A9P8Q9J7-F1
#
_entry.id   AF-A0A9P8Q9J7-F1
#
_cell.length_a   1.000
_cell.length_b   1.000
_cell.length_c   1.000
_cell.angle_alpha   90.00
_cell.angle_beta   90.00
_cell.angle_gamma   90.00
#
_symmetry.space_group_name_H-M   'P 1'
#
loop_
_entity.id
_entity.type
_entity.pdbx_description
1 polymer ?
#
loop_
_entity_poly.entity_id
_entity_poly.type
_entity_poly.pdbx_seq_one_letter_code
_entity_poly.pdbx_strand_id
1 'polypeptide(L)'
;MRATSVLKATQRTPLIKFIGGKHHFETIDNSIVAAHPDSHGLLPGSPDAIKVSSLPKPKPVIPQVKKQVSILKPNDKPYDFIAVSQLPKRFQNPVFYDAEMDVINAGGAY
;
A
#
# COMPACT_ATOMS: atom_id res chain seq x y z
N MET A 1 32.21 11.85 -13.99
CA MET A 1 31.04 12.73 -13.83
C MET A 1 30.43 12.39 -12.46
N ARG A 2 30.77 13.00 -11.32
CA ARG A 2 30.46 14.38 -10.85
C ARG A 2 29.01 14.82 -11.14
N ALA A 3 28.07 14.36 -10.31
CA ALA A 3 26.87 15.09 -9.84
C ALA A 3 25.96 14.18 -8.98
N THR A 4 26.28 13.95 -7.69
CA THR A 4 25.33 13.27 -6.76
C THR A 4 25.23 13.92 -5.37
N SER A 5 25.86 15.08 -5.15
CA SER A 5 25.87 15.73 -3.82
C SER A 5 24.90 16.91 -3.66
N VAL A 6 24.24 17.38 -4.73
CA VAL A 6 23.47 18.66 -4.69
C VAL A 6 21.96 18.46 -4.47
N LEU A 7 21.41 17.25 -4.60
CA LEU A 7 19.97 16.99 -4.37
C LEU A 7 19.62 16.53 -2.95
N LYS A 8 20.59 16.50 -2.02
CA LYS A 8 20.38 16.06 -0.63
C LYS A 8 19.64 17.05 0.26
N ALA A 9 19.51 18.31 -0.14
CA ALA A 9 18.94 19.36 0.73
C ALA A 9 17.40 19.44 0.69
N THR A 10 16.75 18.93 -0.37
CA THR A 10 15.27 18.96 -0.52
C THR A 10 14.62 17.58 -0.50
N GLN A 11 15.40 16.50 -0.54
CA GLN A 11 14.89 15.15 -0.33
C GLN A 11 14.56 14.95 1.14
N ARG A 12 13.26 15.11 1.45
CA ARG A 12 12.62 14.63 2.66
C ARG A 12 13.27 13.31 3.10
N THR A 13 13.87 13.29 4.28
CA THR A 13 14.38 12.04 4.87
C THR A 13 13.19 11.12 5.13
N PRO A 14 13.15 9.91 4.55
CA PRO A 14 12.03 9.00 4.79
C PRO A 14 11.95 8.69 6.28
N LEU A 15 10.73 8.76 6.83
CA LEU A 15 10.48 8.50 8.25
C LEU A 15 10.72 7.02 8.59
N ILE A 16 10.52 6.14 7.60
CA ILE A 16 10.72 4.70 7.72
C ILE A 16 12.05 4.35 7.04
N LYS A 17 12.99 3.83 7.82
CA LYS A 17 14.22 3.22 7.31
C LYS A 17 13.97 1.73 7.19
N PHE A 18 13.84 1.22 5.97
CA PHE A 18 13.86 -0.21 5.74
C PHE A 18 15.30 -0.69 5.91
N ILE A 19 15.55 -1.42 7.00
CA ILE A 19 16.83 -2.04 7.29
C ILE A 19 16.69 -3.51 6.88
N GLY A 20 17.21 -3.86 5.72
CA GLY A 20 17.13 -5.21 5.16
C GLY A 20 17.10 -5.17 3.63
N GLY A 21 17.60 -6.23 3.00
CA GLY A 21 17.43 -6.43 1.56
C GLY A 21 16.00 -6.88 1.22
N LYS A 22 15.73 -7.13 -0.06
CA LYS A 22 14.44 -7.68 -0.50
C LYS A 22 14.10 -8.93 0.32
N HIS A 23 12.87 -9.01 0.82
CA HIS A 23 12.36 -10.23 1.45
C HIS A 23 12.59 -11.40 0.47
N HIS A 24 13.25 -12.45 0.95
CA HIS A 24 13.41 -13.66 0.18
C HIS A 24 12.04 -14.29 0.01
N PHE A 25 11.59 -14.48 -1.23
CA PHE A 25 10.43 -15.31 -1.50
C PHE A 25 10.86 -16.75 -1.32
N GLU A 26 10.70 -17.27 -0.12
CA GLU A 26 10.87 -18.70 0.12
C GLU A 26 9.83 -19.45 -0.71
N THR A 27 10.29 -20.37 -1.55
CA THR A 27 9.42 -21.40 -2.12
C THR A 27 8.94 -22.27 -0.98
N ILE A 28 7.72 -22.01 -0.52
CA ILE A 28 7.05 -22.81 0.50
C ILE A 28 6.97 -24.25 -0.04
N ASP A 29 7.57 -25.19 0.67
CA ASP A 29 7.41 -26.60 0.36
C ASP A 29 5.95 -27.01 0.64
N ASN A 30 5.20 -27.26 -0.42
CA ASN A 30 3.80 -27.65 -0.35
C ASN A 30 3.60 -29.04 0.29
N SER A 31 4.68 -29.79 0.54
CA SER A 31 4.63 -31.11 1.19
C SER A 31 4.18 -31.05 2.67
N ILE A 32 4.32 -29.90 3.32
CA ILE A 32 4.00 -29.69 4.75
C ILE A 32 2.63 -29.01 4.93
N VAL A 33 1.98 -28.60 3.84
CA VAL A 33 0.73 -27.83 3.90
C VAL A 33 -0.42 -28.77 4.30
N ALA A 34 -0.80 -28.73 5.57
CA ALA A 34 -1.99 -29.41 6.05
C ALA A 34 -3.26 -28.76 5.48
N ALA A 35 -4.27 -29.57 5.21
CA ALA A 35 -5.58 -29.08 4.79
C ALA A 35 -6.23 -28.24 5.90
N HIS A 36 -6.89 -27.16 5.49
CA HIS A 36 -7.70 -26.38 6.42
C HIS A 36 -8.87 -27.24 6.92
N PRO A 37 -9.29 -27.17 8.19
CA PRO A 37 -10.38 -27.98 8.72
C PRO A 37 -11.69 -27.83 7.93
N ASP A 38 -11.94 -26.62 7.39
CA ASP A 38 -13.12 -26.30 6.59
C ASP A 38 -12.97 -26.56 5.09
N SER A 39 -11.82 -27.08 4.63
CA SER A 39 -11.61 -27.44 3.22
C SER A 39 -11.97 -28.90 2.93
N HIS A 40 -12.55 -29.64 3.88
CA HIS A 40 -12.85 -31.08 3.76
C HIS A 40 -11.64 -31.92 3.30
N GLY A 41 -10.43 -31.52 3.68
CA GLY A 41 -9.20 -32.23 3.28
C GLY A 41 -8.66 -31.82 1.90
N LEU A 42 -9.28 -30.85 1.21
CA LEU A 42 -8.75 -30.33 -0.05
C LEU A 42 -7.46 -29.53 0.19
N LEU A 43 -6.42 -29.93 -0.52
CA LEU A 43 -5.14 -29.25 -0.55
C LEU A 43 -5.10 -28.22 -1.70
N PRO A 44 -4.44 -27.08 -1.50
CA PRO A 44 -4.26 -26.10 -2.58
C PRO A 44 -3.47 -26.72 -3.74
N GLY A 45 -4.03 -26.68 -4.95
CA GLY A 45 -3.40 -27.22 -6.16
C GLY A 45 -3.56 -28.74 -6.36
N SER A 46 -4.36 -29.42 -5.54
CA SER A 46 -4.75 -30.82 -5.78
C SER A 46 -5.53 -30.95 -7.11
N PRO A 47 -5.58 -32.14 -7.74
CA PRO A 47 -6.37 -32.36 -8.94
C PRO A 47 -7.87 -32.10 -8.73
N ASP A 48 -8.34 -32.24 -7.49
CA ASP A 48 -9.73 -31.99 -7.10
C ASP A 48 -10.02 -30.48 -6.86
N ALA A 49 -8.98 -29.65 -6.78
CA ALA A 49 -9.11 -28.21 -6.58
C ALA A 49 -9.41 -27.49 -7.92
N ILE A 50 -10.53 -26.77 -7.97
CA ILE A 50 -10.89 -25.94 -9.12
C ILE A 50 -9.91 -24.76 -9.22
N LYS A 51 -9.29 -24.61 -10.39
CA LYS A 51 -8.39 -23.48 -10.64
C LYS A 51 -9.18 -22.18 -10.64
N VAL A 52 -8.68 -21.16 -9.93
CA VAL A 52 -9.32 -19.83 -9.90
C VAL A 52 -9.49 -19.23 -11.30
N SER A 53 -8.60 -19.58 -12.24
CA SER A 53 -8.69 -19.14 -13.64
C SER A 53 -9.90 -19.67 -14.40
N SER A 54 -10.53 -20.76 -13.98
CA SER A 54 -11.75 -21.27 -14.61
C SER A 54 -13.02 -20.60 -14.09
N LEU A 55 -12.92 -19.83 -13.00
CA LEU A 55 -14.05 -19.09 -12.46
C LEU A 55 -14.23 -17.76 -13.22
N PRO A 56 -15.47 -17.33 -13.47
CA PRO A 56 -15.72 -16.03 -14.06
C PRO A 56 -15.13 -14.94 -13.17
N LYS A 57 -14.34 -14.03 -13.77
CA LYS A 57 -13.76 -12.90 -13.02
C LYS A 57 -14.90 -12.16 -12.32
N PRO A 58 -14.83 -11.95 -11.00
CA PRO A 58 -15.86 -11.18 -10.31
C PRO A 58 -15.91 -9.80 -10.94
N LYS A 59 -17.11 -9.35 -11.31
CA LYS A 59 -17.29 -7.96 -11.72
C LYS A 59 -16.85 -7.11 -10.53
N PRO A 60 -15.94 -6.14 -10.72
CA PRO A 60 -15.60 -5.24 -9.63
C PRO A 60 -16.91 -4.58 -9.19
N VAL A 61 -17.35 -4.90 -7.98
CA VAL A 61 -18.37 -4.12 -7.30
C VAL A 61 -17.67 -2.82 -7.00
N ILE A 62 -17.75 -1.87 -7.93
CA ILE A 62 -17.33 -0.50 -7.68
C ILE A 62 -18.26 -0.06 -6.54
N PRO A 63 -17.77 0.10 -5.30
CA PRO A 63 -18.60 0.68 -4.28
C PRO A 63 -19.05 2.02 -4.86
N GLN A 64 -20.37 2.22 -4.98
CA GLN A 64 -20.91 3.52 -5.31
C GLN A 64 -20.59 4.42 -4.12
N VAL A 65 -19.36 4.93 -4.09
CA VAL A 65 -18.98 6.02 -3.22
C VAL A 65 -19.83 7.17 -3.72
N LYS A 66 -20.99 7.35 -3.11
CA LYS A 66 -21.74 8.59 -3.19
C LYS A 66 -20.75 9.64 -2.73
N LYS A 67 -20.10 10.31 -3.69
CA LYS A 67 -19.29 11.49 -3.41
C LYS A 67 -20.26 12.51 -2.87
N GLN A 68 -20.47 12.49 -1.56
CA GLN A 68 -20.93 13.66 -0.85
C GLN A 68 -19.81 14.66 -1.06
N VAL A 69 -19.97 15.51 -2.08
CA VAL A 69 -19.21 16.72 -2.22
C VAL A 69 -19.66 17.57 -1.04
N SER A 70 -19.06 17.34 0.13
CA SER A 70 -19.14 18.32 1.21
C SER A 70 -18.38 19.52 0.67
N ILE A 71 -19.13 20.48 0.17
CA ILE A 71 -18.65 21.84 -0.04
C ILE A 71 -18.38 22.37 1.37
N LEU A 72 -17.22 22.00 1.92
CA LEU A 72 -16.72 22.54 3.16
C LEU A 72 -16.41 24.00 2.87
N LYS A 73 -17.37 24.87 3.15
CA LYS A 73 -17.11 26.31 3.23
C LYS A 73 -15.99 26.49 4.27
N PRO A 74 -14.91 27.21 3.95
CA PRO A 74 -13.90 27.53 4.96
C PRO A 74 -14.61 28.28 6.09
N ASN A 75 -14.54 27.75 7.31
CA ASN A 75 -15.10 28.42 8.47
C ASN A 75 -14.16 29.58 8.80
N ASP A 76 -14.67 30.81 8.88
CA ASP A 76 -13.88 32.03 9.18
C ASP A 76 -13.33 32.08 10.62
N LYS A 77 -13.53 30.99 11.38
CA LYS A 77 -13.06 30.89 12.76
C LYS A 77 -11.58 30.53 12.77
N PRO A 78 -10.72 31.32 13.42
CA PRO A 78 -9.34 30.92 13.63
C PRO A 78 -9.38 29.62 14.45
N TYR A 79 -8.77 28.54 13.94
CA TYR A 79 -8.63 27.21 14.56
C TYR A 79 -9.76 26.18 14.33
N ASP A 80 -10.75 26.45 13.48
CA ASP A 80 -11.77 25.43 13.15
C ASP A 80 -11.39 24.68 11.85
N PHE A 81 -10.52 23.67 12.00
CA PHE A 81 -10.05 22.84 10.89
C PHE A 81 -10.91 21.57 10.78
N ILE A 82 -11.63 21.42 9.67
CA ILE A 82 -12.52 20.26 9.44
C ILE A 82 -11.74 19.10 8.80
N ALA A 83 -10.72 19.42 8.01
CA ALA A 83 -9.89 18.44 7.32
C ALA A 83 -8.41 18.67 7.60
N VAL A 84 -7.62 17.58 7.62
CA VAL A 84 -6.16 17.62 7.84
C VAL A 84 -5.45 18.52 6.82
N SER A 85 -5.98 18.63 5.59
CA SER A 85 -5.45 19.51 4.54
C SER A 85 -5.57 21.00 4.85
N GLN A 86 -6.44 21.39 5.79
CA GLN A 86 -6.62 22.78 6.21
C GLN A 86 -5.64 23.19 7.31
N LEU A 87 -4.99 22.21 7.98
CA LEU A 87 -4.01 22.49 9.04
C LEU A 87 -2.75 23.14 8.47
N PRO A 88 -1.97 23.88 9.28
CA PRO A 88 -0.64 24.32 8.90
C PRO A 88 0.23 23.16 8.41
N LYS A 89 1.07 23.38 7.38
CA LYS A 89 1.87 22.34 6.71
C LYS A 89 2.67 21.41 7.64
N ARG A 90 3.04 21.89 8.84
CA ARG A 90 3.77 21.11 9.86
C ARG A 90 2.93 19.98 10.48
N PHE A 91 1.60 20.11 10.45
CA PHE A 91 0.65 19.13 10.97
C PHE A 91 -0.05 18.34 9.85
N GLN A 92 0.26 18.65 8.59
CA GLN A 92 -0.24 17.86 7.47
C GLN A 92 0.60 16.60 7.30
N ASN A 93 -0.04 15.51 6.89
CA ASN A 93 0.68 14.32 6.48
C ASN A 93 1.54 14.66 5.27
N PRO A 94 2.85 14.44 5.35
CA PRO A 94 3.74 14.81 4.27
C PRO A 94 3.51 13.87 3.08
N VAL A 95 3.39 14.44 1.88
CA VAL A 95 3.12 13.71 0.64
C VAL A 95 4.34 12.86 0.28
N PHE A 96 4.08 11.63 -0.14
CA PHE A 96 5.10 10.72 -0.65
C PHE A 96 5.42 11.05 -2.11
N TYR A 97 6.70 11.16 -2.45
CA TYR A 97 7.13 11.31 -3.84
C TYR A 97 7.09 9.95 -4.55
N ASP A 98 6.90 9.94 -5.87
CA ASP A 98 6.82 8.71 -6.67
C ASP A 98 8.07 7.82 -6.45
N ALA A 99 9.26 8.43 -6.40
CA ALA A 99 10.50 7.72 -6.10
C ALA A 99 10.54 7.10 -4.69
N GLU A 100 9.84 7.68 -3.70
CA GLU A 100 9.69 7.08 -2.36
C GLU A 100 8.70 5.92 -2.41
N MET A 101 7.64 6.02 -3.21
CA MET A 101 6.66 4.94 -3.38
C MET A 101 7.24 3.73 -4.08
N ASP A 102 8.08 3.93 -5.09
CA ASP A 102 8.78 2.84 -5.77
C ASP A 102 9.67 2.06 -4.79
N VAL A 103 10.34 2.76 -3.88
CA VAL A 103 11.20 2.15 -2.85
C VAL A 103 10.36 1.36 -1.84
N ILE A 104 9.25 1.93 -1.36
CA ILE A 104 8.34 1.22 -0.43
C ILE A 104 7.79 -0.04 -1.09
N ASN A 105 7.32 0.05 -2.33
CA ASN A 105 6.78 -1.07 -3.09
C ASN A 105 7.84 -2.14 -3.39
N ALA A 106 9.09 -1.73 -3.58
CA ALA A 106 10.23 -2.64 -3.76
C ALA A 106 10.72 -3.28 -2.45
N GLY A 107 10.09 -3.00 -1.30
CA GLY A 107 10.47 -3.52 0.01
C GLY A 107 11.68 -2.82 0.63
N GLY A 108 11.98 -1.59 0.22
CA GLY A 108 13.00 -0.76 0.83
C GLY A 108 14.44 -1.03 0.39
N ALA A 109 14.65 -1.83 -0.65
CA ALA A 109 15.98 -2.11 -1.19
C ALA A 109 16.43 -0.97 -2.11
N TYR A 110 17.44 -0.22 -1.68
CA TYR A 110 18.22 0.73 -2.48
C TYR A 110 19.52 0.08 -2.96
#